data_AF-A0A392RZU6-F1
#
_entry.id   AF-A0A392RZU6-F1
#
_cell.length_a   1.000
_cell.length_b   1.000
_cell.length_c   1.000
_cell.angle_alpha   90.00
_cell.angle_beta   90.00
_cell.angle_gamma   90.00
#
_symmetry.space_group_name_H-M   'P 1'
#
loop_
_entity.id
_entity.type
_entity.pdbx_description
1 polymer ?
#
loop_
_entity_poly.entity_id
_entity_poly.type
_entity_poly.pdbx_seq_one_letter_code
_entity_poly.pdbx_strand_id
1 'polypeptide(L)'
;MVKEFWMKAQVFDEVSARMEEEELVRKDPKLKGKSREEMGLNKFTGTVIKSVLAGLKIIISRAHLAKLLGVEDYGKRIADYKSDIYYRQSIKKEL
;
A
#
# COMPACT_ATOMS: atom_id res chain seq x y z
N MET A 1 16.46 1.31 16.19
CA MET A 1 16.36 1.34 14.71
C MET A 1 15.25 0.44 14.14
N VAL A 2 15.38 -0.91 14.10
CA VAL A 2 14.32 -1.77 13.52
C VAL A 2 13.01 -1.73 14.32
N LYS A 3 13.10 -1.82 15.65
CA LYS A 3 11.92 -1.71 16.54
C LYS A 3 11.17 -0.38 16.35
N GLU A 4 11.90 0.74 16.32
CA GLU A 4 11.33 2.07 16.12
C GLU A 4 10.68 2.23 14.76
N PHE A 5 11.28 1.68 13.71
CA PHE A 5 10.68 1.64 12.38
C PHE A 5 9.29 0.99 12.44
N TRP A 6 9.20 -0.22 13.01
CA TRP A 6 7.95 -0.98 13.09
C TRP A 6 6.92 -0.33 14.01
N MET A 7 7.33 0.26 15.14
CA MET A 7 6.43 1.01 16.03
C MET A 7 5.78 2.21 15.36
N LYS A 8 6.44 2.83 14.37
CA LYS A 8 5.95 4.00 13.62
C LYS A 8 5.41 3.64 12.23
N ALA A 9 5.51 2.38 11.83
CA ALA A 9 5.12 1.94 10.50
C ALA A 9 3.59 1.97 10.37
N GLN A 10 3.12 2.43 9.21
CA GLN A 10 1.71 2.43 8.85
C GLN A 10 1.57 1.88 7.43
N VAL A 11 0.53 1.08 7.24
CA VAL A 11 0.15 0.61 5.91
C VAL A 11 -0.62 1.75 5.23
N PHE A 12 -0.14 2.16 4.07
CA PHE A 12 -0.83 3.11 3.22
C PHE A 12 -1.39 2.35 2.02
N ASP A 13 -2.70 2.13 2.03
CA ASP A 13 -3.45 1.43 1.01
C ASP A 13 -4.39 2.38 0.26
N GLU A 14 -5.23 1.80 -0.61
CA GLU A 14 -6.17 2.57 -1.43
C GLU A 14 -7.19 3.33 -0.59
N VAL A 15 -7.64 2.73 0.53
CA VAL A 15 -8.57 3.39 1.47
C VAL A 15 -7.89 4.60 2.11
N SER A 16 -6.63 4.45 2.52
CA SER A 16 -5.83 5.55 3.08
C SER A 16 -5.63 6.69 2.07
N ALA A 17 -5.36 6.35 0.80
CA ALA A 17 -5.25 7.34 -0.27
C ALA A 17 -6.57 8.12 -0.47
N ARG A 18 -7.71 7.42 -0.51
CA ARG A 18 -9.03 8.05 -0.65
C ARG A 18 -9.36 8.95 0.54
N MET A 19 -9.06 8.53 1.77
CA MET A 19 -9.28 9.36 2.96
C MET A 19 -8.47 10.66 2.92
N GLU A 20 -7.23 10.61 2.41
CA GLU A 20 -6.39 11.81 2.24
C GLU A 20 -7.00 12.80 1.23
N GLU A 21 -7.58 12.31 0.13
CA GLU A 21 -8.32 13.12 -0.83
C GLU A 21 -9.58 13.73 -0.22
N GLU A 22 -10.40 12.92 0.45
CA GLU A 22 -11.63 13.36 1.12
C GLU A 22 -11.33 14.43 2.18
N GLU A 23 -10.26 14.27 2.95
CA GLU A 23 -9.85 15.25 3.95
C GLU A 23 -9.41 16.58 3.32
N LEU A 24 -8.69 16.53 2.19
CA LEU A 24 -8.31 17.72 1.43
C LEU A 24 -9.52 18.43 0.84
N VAL A 25 -10.45 17.69 0.24
CA VAL A 25 -11.71 18.25 -0.28
C VAL A 25 -12.56 18.85 0.84
N ARG A 26 -12.55 18.24 2.03
CA ARG A 26 -13.24 18.79 3.20
C ARG A 26 -12.65 20.13 3.65
N LYS A 27 -11.31 20.27 3.57
CA LYS A 27 -10.60 21.51 3.91
C LYS A 27 -10.73 22.58 2.82
N ASP A 28 -10.68 22.17 1.55
CA ASP A 28 -10.87 23.03 0.39
C ASP A 28 -11.87 22.40 -0.61
N PRO A 29 -13.16 22.78 -0.53
CA PRO A 29 -14.21 22.26 -1.41
C PRO A 29 -13.96 22.48 -2.91
N LYS A 30 -13.09 23.42 -3.30
CA LYS A 30 -12.75 23.68 -4.73
C LYS A 30 -11.96 22.54 -5.36
N LEU A 31 -11.38 21.67 -4.54
CA LEU A 31 -10.67 20.48 -5.01
C LEU A 31 -11.61 19.36 -5.45
N LYS A 32 -12.91 19.45 -5.14
CA LYS A 32 -13.89 18.43 -5.50
C LYS A 32 -13.90 18.20 -7.02
N GLY A 33 -13.75 16.93 -7.43
CA GLY A 33 -13.75 16.52 -8.84
C GLY A 33 -12.39 16.64 -9.54
N LYS A 34 -11.36 17.20 -8.89
CA LYS A 34 -10.00 17.16 -9.41
C LYS A 34 -9.38 15.79 -9.24
N SER A 35 -8.39 15.48 -10.07
CA SER A 35 -7.54 14.32 -9.85
C SER A 35 -6.63 14.52 -8.63
N ARG A 36 -6.15 13.41 -8.08
CA ARG A 36 -5.22 13.38 -6.95
C ARG A 36 -3.96 14.23 -7.20
N GLU A 37 -3.41 14.17 -8.41
CA GLU A 37 -2.23 14.94 -8.81
C GLU A 37 -2.53 16.44 -8.89
N GLU A 38 -3.70 16.84 -9.39
CA GLU A 38 -4.16 18.25 -9.40
C GLU A 38 -4.45 18.80 -7.99
N MET A 39 -4.72 17.93 -7.02
CA MET A 39 -4.80 18.29 -5.60
C MET A 39 -3.42 18.43 -4.94
N GLY A 40 -2.33 18.18 -5.67
CA GLY A 40 -0.96 18.18 -5.14
C GLY A 40 -0.60 16.92 -4.35
N LEU A 41 -1.42 15.87 -4.43
CA LEU A 41 -1.16 14.59 -3.79
C LEU A 41 -0.36 13.66 -4.71
N ASN A 42 0.50 12.84 -4.10
CA ASN A 42 1.27 11.84 -4.85
C ASN A 42 0.35 10.75 -5.41
N LYS A 43 0.55 10.36 -6.68
CA LYS A 43 -0.16 9.23 -7.30
C LYS A 43 -0.10 7.98 -6.44
N PHE A 44 -1.24 7.31 -6.27
CA PHE A 44 -1.28 6.00 -5.63
C PHE A 44 -0.82 4.93 -6.63
N THR A 45 0.30 4.29 -6.34
CA THR A 45 0.89 3.23 -7.19
C THR A 45 0.69 1.83 -6.63
N GLY A 46 0.14 1.72 -5.42
CA GLY A 46 -0.11 0.46 -4.73
C GLY A 46 0.10 0.58 -3.23
N THR A 47 -0.28 -0.48 -2.51
CA THR A 47 -0.09 -0.54 -1.06
C THR A 47 1.38 -0.53 -0.69
N VAL A 48 1.75 0.35 0.24
CA VAL A 48 3.12 0.47 0.76
C VAL A 48 3.11 0.57 2.28
N ILE A 49 4.22 0.20 2.91
CA ILE A 49 4.47 0.48 4.32
C ILE A 49 5.27 1.78 4.39
N LYS A 50 4.75 2.77 5.09
CA LYS A 50 5.42 4.06 5.34
C LYS A 50 5.87 4.11 6.80
N SER A 51 7.05 4.66 7.06
CA SER A 51 7.51 4.98 8.42
C SER A 51 8.42 6.20 8.38
N VAL A 52 8.57 6.88 9.51
CA VAL A 52 9.51 8.00 9.66
C VAL A 52 10.54 7.65 10.72
N LEU A 53 11.79 7.57 10.31
CA LEU A 53 12.92 7.24 11.18
C LEU A 53 13.96 8.35 11.10
N ALA A 54 14.28 8.98 12.23
CA ALA A 54 15.21 10.12 12.29
C ALA A 54 14.92 11.24 11.26
N GLY A 55 13.63 11.54 11.02
CA GLY A 55 13.20 12.54 10.04
C GLY A 55 13.19 12.06 8.57
N LEU A 56 13.68 10.85 8.30
CA LEU A 56 13.68 10.27 6.96
C LEU A 56 12.40 9.46 6.73
N LYS A 57 11.71 9.76 5.63
CA LYS A 57 10.55 9.00 5.18
C LYS A 57 11.03 7.72 4.49
N ILE A 58 10.70 6.58 5.09
CA ILE A 58 11.01 5.25 4.56
C ILE A 58 9.73 4.67 3.97
N ILE A 59 9.82 4.10 2.76
CA ILE A 59 8.70 3.47 2.05
C ILE A 59 9.12 2.07 1.60
N ILE A 60 8.38 1.05 2.02
CA ILE A 60 8.54 -0.34 1.56
C ILE A 60 7.37 -0.70 0.65
N SER A 61 7.66 -1.00 -0.61
CA SER A 61 6.68 -1.46 -1.60
C SER A 61 6.77 -2.98 -1.78
N ARG A 62 5.80 -3.56 -2.51
CA ARG A 62 5.84 -4.97 -2.93
C ARG A 62 7.13 -5.30 -3.69
N ALA A 63 7.57 -4.43 -4.58
CA ALA A 63 8.82 -4.59 -5.34
C ALA A 63 10.05 -4.72 -4.43
N HIS A 64 10.12 -3.98 -3.32
CA HIS A 64 11.22 -4.11 -2.36
C HIS A 64 11.23 -5.50 -1.71
N LEU A 65 10.06 -6.04 -1.35
CA LEU A 65 9.93 -7.36 -0.76
C LEU A 65 10.24 -8.47 -1.78
N ALA A 66 9.75 -8.35 -3.02
CA ALA A 66 10.03 -9.30 -4.09
C ALA A 66 11.54 -9.40 -4.34
N LYS A 67 12.21 -8.24 -4.47
CA LYS A 67 13.67 -8.17 -4.62
C LYS A 67 14.42 -8.77 -3.43
N LEU A 68 13.97 -8.50 -2.20
CA LEU A 68 14.57 -9.07 -0.98
C LEU A 68 14.46 -10.61 -0.94
N LEU A 69 13.34 -11.16 -1.41
CA LEU A 69 13.06 -12.59 -1.42
C LEU A 69 13.64 -13.31 -2.65
N GLY A 70 14.20 -12.59 -3.63
CA GLY A 70 14.71 -13.17 -4.87
C GLY A 70 13.60 -13.73 -5.77
N VAL A 71 12.38 -13.21 -5.67
CA VAL A 71 11.24 -13.59 -6.50
C VAL A 71 10.87 -12.46 -7.44
N GLU A 72 10.23 -12.79 -8.56
CA GLU A 72 9.73 -11.78 -9.48
C GLU A 72 8.53 -11.01 -8.89
N ASP A 73 8.43 -9.71 -9.18
CA ASP A 73 7.37 -8.84 -8.66
C ASP A 73 6.08 -8.90 -9.51
N TYR A 74 5.54 -10.11 -9.70
CA TYR A 74 4.28 -10.35 -10.42
C TYR A 74 3.37 -11.32 -9.68
N GLY A 75 2.14 -11.44 -10.17
CA GLY A 75 1.16 -12.42 -9.69
C GLY A 75 -0.10 -11.78 -9.14
N LYS A 76 -0.96 -12.65 -8.59
CA LYS A 76 -2.32 -12.32 -8.14
C LYS A 76 -2.38 -12.33 -6.61
N ARG A 77 -3.19 -11.45 -6.02
CA ARG A 77 -3.37 -11.44 -4.55
C ARG A 77 -4.31 -12.57 -4.16
N ILE A 78 -3.85 -13.46 -3.29
CA ILE A 78 -4.67 -14.58 -2.78
C ILE A 78 -5.96 -14.09 -2.10
N ALA A 79 -5.90 -12.92 -1.45
CA ALA A 79 -7.06 -12.32 -0.77
C ALA A 79 -8.23 -12.00 -1.72
N ASP A 80 -7.97 -11.79 -3.01
CA ASP A 80 -8.99 -11.49 -4.02
C ASP A 80 -9.81 -12.74 -4.40
N TYR A 81 -9.30 -13.94 -4.06
CA TYR A 81 -9.91 -15.24 -4.37
C TYR A 81 -10.50 -15.91 -3.10
N LYS A 82 -10.83 -15.14 -2.06
CA LYS A 82 -11.31 -15.69 -0.77
C LYS A 82 -12.55 -16.59 -0.88
N SER A 83 -13.38 -16.42 -1.91
CA SER A 83 -14.55 -17.25 -2.22
C SER A 83 -14.24 -18.47 -3.09
N ASP A 84 -13.05 -18.53 -3.70
CA ASP A 84 -12.70 -19.51 -4.72
C ASP A 84 -11.84 -20.62 -4.10
N ILE A 85 -12.47 -21.77 -3.82
CA ILE A 85 -11.89 -22.88 -3.04
C ILE A 85 -10.73 -23.55 -3.81
N TYR A 86 -10.73 -23.44 -5.14
CA TYR A 86 -9.78 -24.09 -6.04
C TYR A 86 -8.32 -23.76 -5.71
N TYR A 87 -7.98 -22.47 -5.60
CA TYR A 87 -6.60 -22.05 -5.34
C TYR A 87 -6.12 -22.41 -3.92
N ARG A 88 -7.03 -22.42 -2.94
CA ARG A 88 -6.69 -22.84 -1.57
C ARG A 88 -6.27 -24.31 -1.50
N GLN A 89 -6.88 -25.18 -2.30
CA GLN A 89 -6.54 -26.60 -2.32
C GLN A 89 -5.18 -26.84 -2.97
N SER A 90 -4.86 -26.13 -4.05
CA SER A 90 -3.56 -26.23 -4.72
C SER A 90 -2.41 -25.73 -3.84
N ILE A 91 -2.58 -24.58 -3.18
CA ILE A 91 -1.54 -24.02 -2.28
C ILE A 91 -1.25 -24.96 -1.10
N LYS A 92 -2.27 -25.62 -0.54
CA LYS A 92 -2.09 -26.59 0.55
C LYS A 92 -1.34 -27.85 0.14
N LYS A 93 -1.24 -28.17 -1.15
CA LYS A 93 -0.51 -29.36 -1.62
C LYS A 93 1.00 -29.12 -1.77
N GLU A 94 1.42 -27.87 -1.90
CA GLU A 94 2.83 -27.50 -2.09
C GLU A 94 3.55 -27.06 -0.79
N LEU A 95 2.81 -26.95 0.32
CA LEU A 95 3.31 -26.74 1.68
C LEU A 95 3.39 -28.06 2.44
#